data_AF-A0A1F8J586-F1
#
_entry.id   AF-A0A1F8J586-F1
#
_cell.length_a   1.000
_cell.length_b   1.000
_cell.length_c   1.000
_cell.angle_alpha   90.00
_cell.angle_beta   90.00
_cell.angle_gamma   90.00
#
_symmetry.space_group_name_H-M   'P 1'
#
loop_
_entity.id
_entity.type
_entity.pdbx_description
1 polymer ?
#
loop_
_entity_poly.entity_id
_entity_poly.type
_entity_poly.pdbx_seq_one_letter_code
_entity_poly.pdbx_strand_id
1 'polypeptide(L)'
;MVFVKAKSGPPNCGDPESLFTVQYFDEEGNMTIRGGGTVAWRCNNPGNLRASSYSKSAKRRAIGTAGYGENEYAVYPDYETGHEALVVMLKGGIYSPLSLREAMIRYDKPNPNYINIIVDKTGLNPERKVKSLNDQEFKAFWQAIETTEKWKVGKEDFIEKWVITGVHMKQGVISEYCIRQNGNDVWMSKQEVIILAQEWRIHAIVVHCSNGTMYLRPEYHAKRFREMVC
;
A
#
# COMPACT_ATOMS: atom_id res chain seq x y z
N MET A 1 -10.39 -9.67 4.63
CA MET A 1 -9.84 -9.12 3.38
C MET A 1 -8.33 -9.17 3.48
N VAL A 2 -7.66 -9.76 2.50
CA VAL A 2 -6.18 -9.85 2.46
C VAL A 2 -5.70 -8.95 1.34
N PHE A 3 -4.91 -7.93 1.69
CA PHE A 3 -4.32 -7.06 0.68
C PHE A 3 -3.06 -7.69 0.10
N VAL A 4 -2.99 -7.78 -1.23
CA VAL A 4 -1.87 -8.40 -1.95
C VAL A 4 -1.02 -7.39 -2.70
N LYS A 5 -1.53 -6.18 -2.91
CA LYS A 5 -0.83 -5.09 -3.58
C LYS A 5 -1.26 -3.75 -3.01
N ALA A 6 -0.35 -2.78 -2.98
CA ALA A 6 -0.69 -1.39 -2.67
C ALA A 6 0.09 -0.40 -3.53
N LYS A 7 -0.41 0.82 -3.67
CA LYS A 7 0.30 1.94 -4.30
C LYS A 7 -0.13 3.29 -3.72
N SER A 8 0.69 4.31 -3.93
CA SER A 8 0.32 5.71 -3.66
C SER A 8 -0.88 6.11 -4.51
N GLY A 9 -1.86 6.74 -3.88
CA GLY A 9 -2.93 7.49 -4.54
C GLY A 9 -2.78 9.00 -4.30
N PRO A 10 -3.51 9.82 -5.07
CA PRO A 10 -3.52 11.27 -4.86
C PRO A 10 -4.12 11.63 -3.49
N PRO A 11 -3.91 12.86 -3.00
CA PRO A 11 -4.66 13.40 -1.85
C PRO A 11 -6.16 13.41 -2.10
N ASN A 12 -6.97 13.48 -1.04
CA ASN A 12 -8.42 13.69 -1.21
C ASN A 12 -8.69 15.11 -1.73
N CYS A 13 -9.87 15.32 -2.30
CA CYS A 13 -10.31 16.68 -2.67
C CYS A 13 -10.30 17.58 -1.43
N GLY A 14 -9.57 18.70 -1.49
CA GLY A 14 -9.41 19.65 -0.39
C GLY A 14 -8.25 19.36 0.57
N ASP A 15 -7.60 18.20 0.48
CA ASP A 15 -6.35 17.94 1.20
C ASP A 15 -5.18 18.69 0.52
N PRO A 16 -4.14 19.10 1.28
CA PRO A 16 -2.91 19.63 0.69
C PRO A 16 -2.30 18.66 -0.33
N GLU A 17 -1.73 19.18 -1.42
CA GLU A 17 -1.07 18.38 -2.47
C GLU A 17 0.05 17.48 -1.92
N SER A 18 0.66 17.87 -0.80
CA SER A 18 1.70 17.10 -0.12
C SER A 18 1.18 15.85 0.60
N LEU A 19 -0.14 15.70 0.77
CA LEU A 19 -0.74 14.49 1.32
C LEU A 19 -0.92 13.43 0.22
N PHE A 20 -1.00 12.18 0.65
CA PHE A 20 -1.25 11.04 -0.23
C PHE A 20 -2.21 10.08 0.43
N THR A 21 -2.97 9.37 -0.40
CA THR A 21 -3.75 8.20 0.00
C THR A 21 -2.98 6.92 -0.31
N VAL A 22 -3.41 5.80 0.27
CA VAL A 22 -2.89 4.48 -0.08
C VAL A 22 -4.02 3.65 -0.66
N GLN A 23 -3.82 3.15 -1.87
CA GLN A 23 -4.75 2.26 -2.55
C GLN A 23 -4.29 0.83 -2.36
N TYR A 24 -5.05 0.05 -1.62
CA TYR A 24 -4.87 -1.38 -1.41
C TYR A 24 -5.72 -2.17 -2.38
N PHE A 25 -5.21 -3.31 -2.85
CA PHE A 25 -5.92 -4.26 -3.69
C PHE A 25 -5.91 -5.63 -3.04
N ASP A 26 -7.07 -6.28 -3.01
CA ASP A 26 -7.19 -7.68 -2.59
C ASP A 26 -7.00 -8.65 -3.76
N GLU A 27 -7.11 -9.95 -3.49
CA GLU A 27 -6.96 -11.03 -4.49
C GLU A 27 -8.03 -10.97 -5.59
N GLU A 28 -9.20 -10.42 -5.25
CA GLU A 28 -10.32 -10.18 -6.14
C GLU A 28 -10.18 -8.81 -6.82
N GLY A 29 -9.05 -8.11 -6.68
CA GLY A 29 -8.81 -6.82 -7.30
C GLY A 29 -9.68 -5.67 -6.79
N ASN A 30 -10.52 -5.87 -5.76
CA ASN A 30 -11.26 -4.79 -5.13
C ASN A 30 -10.27 -3.81 -4.50
N MET A 31 -10.64 -2.54 -4.49
CA MET A 31 -9.78 -1.47 -4.00
C MET A 31 -10.27 -0.91 -2.68
N THR A 32 -9.38 -0.79 -1.70
CA THR A 32 -9.60 -0.01 -0.48
C THR A 32 -8.68 1.21 -0.50
N ILE A 33 -9.23 2.41 -0.41
CA ILE A 33 -8.48 3.66 -0.34
C ILE A 33 -8.41 4.12 1.12
N ARG A 34 -7.20 4.26 1.65
CA ARG A 34 -6.95 4.88 2.96
C ARG A 34 -6.50 6.33 2.79
N GLY A 35 -7.27 7.25 3.35
CA GLY A 35 -6.99 8.69 3.38
C GLY A 35 -7.10 9.29 4.78
N GLY A 36 -6.57 10.50 4.98
CA GLY A 36 -6.46 11.09 6.33
C GLY A 36 -5.59 10.24 7.26
N GLY A 37 -5.84 10.30 8.57
CA GLY A 37 -5.08 9.50 9.55
C GLY A 37 -3.57 9.75 9.53
N THR A 38 -2.79 8.87 10.14
CA THR A 38 -1.32 8.91 10.08
C THR A 38 -0.77 8.06 8.92
N VAL A 39 0.47 8.35 8.50
CA VAL A 39 1.20 7.52 7.53
C VAL A 39 1.28 6.07 8.01
N ALA A 40 1.53 5.87 9.31
CA ALA A 40 1.64 4.54 9.89
C ALA A 40 0.39 3.70 9.65
N TRP A 41 -0.79 4.27 9.90
CA TRP A 41 -2.07 3.61 9.64
C TRP A 41 -2.34 3.43 8.13
N ARG A 42 -2.11 4.49 7.33
CA ARG A 42 -2.36 4.42 5.88
C ARG A 42 -1.51 3.36 5.20
N CYS A 43 -0.28 3.13 5.66
CA CYS A 43 0.68 2.21 5.06
C CYS A 43 0.77 0.84 5.76
N ASN A 44 -0.04 0.59 6.80
CA ASN A 44 0.14 -0.57 7.69
C ASN A 44 1.58 -0.71 8.21
N ASN A 45 2.22 0.42 8.49
CA ASN A 45 3.64 0.52 8.76
C ASN A 45 3.83 1.25 10.10
N PRO A 46 3.69 0.55 11.24
CA PRO A 46 3.73 1.20 12.55
C PRO A 46 5.08 1.86 12.87
N GLY A 47 6.15 1.49 12.17
CA GLY A 47 7.44 2.18 12.25
C GLY A 47 7.62 3.33 11.25
N ASN A 48 6.70 3.58 10.31
CA ASN A 48 6.95 4.50 9.19
C ASN A 48 8.28 4.20 8.46
N LEU A 49 8.61 2.91 8.28
CA LEU A 49 9.81 2.50 7.56
C LEU A 49 9.78 3.05 6.13
N ARG A 50 10.79 3.85 5.78
CA ARG A 50 10.96 4.40 4.42
C ARG A 50 11.18 3.28 3.40
N ALA A 51 10.75 3.52 2.17
CA ALA A 51 10.97 2.62 1.06
C ALA A 51 12.48 2.48 0.79
N SER A 52 12.99 1.25 0.89
CA SER A 52 14.41 0.93 0.71
C SER A 52 14.57 -0.51 0.23
N SER A 53 15.79 -0.92 -0.11
CA SER A 53 16.09 -2.32 -0.44
C SER A 53 15.77 -3.27 0.73
N TYR A 54 15.87 -2.80 1.96
CA TYR A 54 15.50 -3.57 3.16
C TYR A 54 13.99 -3.76 3.26
N SER A 55 13.24 -2.66 3.35
CA SER A 55 11.79 -2.68 3.64
C SER A 55 10.99 -3.29 2.49
N LYS A 56 11.49 -3.17 1.25
CA LYS A 56 10.91 -3.78 0.04
C LYS A 56 11.45 -5.18 -0.28
N SER A 57 12.34 -5.74 0.54
CA SER A 57 12.83 -7.10 0.28
C SER A 57 11.70 -8.12 0.40
N ALA A 58 11.75 -9.18 -0.39
CA ALA A 58 10.74 -10.25 -0.36
C ALA A 58 10.55 -10.84 1.05
N LYS A 59 11.61 -10.87 1.86
CA LYS A 59 11.56 -11.34 3.26
C LYS A 59 10.74 -10.44 4.19
N ARG A 60 10.54 -9.16 3.84
CA ARG A 60 9.75 -8.19 4.64
C ARG A 60 8.31 -8.06 4.18
N ARG A 61 7.95 -8.65 3.03
CA ARG A 61 6.56 -8.78 2.55
C ARG A 61 5.82 -7.44 2.41
N ALA A 62 6.53 -6.36 2.08
CA ALA A 62 5.88 -5.15 1.62
C ALA A 62 5.13 -5.44 0.31
N ILE A 63 3.90 -4.95 0.20
CA ILE A 63 3.01 -5.12 -0.95
C ILE A 63 2.97 -3.88 -1.86
N GLY A 64 3.70 -2.82 -1.49
CA GLY A 64 3.76 -1.59 -2.25
C GLY A 64 4.58 -0.49 -1.58
N THR A 65 4.50 0.69 -2.16
CA THR A 65 5.01 1.94 -1.60
C THR A 65 3.99 3.06 -1.74
N ALA A 66 4.08 4.06 -0.88
CA ALA A 66 3.26 5.25 -0.94
C ALA A 66 3.99 6.50 -0.42
N GLY A 67 3.62 7.66 -0.94
CA GLY A 67 4.36 8.91 -0.73
C GLY A 67 5.35 9.19 -1.87
N TYR A 68 6.19 10.21 -1.69
CA TYR A 68 7.03 10.76 -2.76
C TYR A 68 8.41 11.15 -2.26
N GLY A 69 9.43 10.94 -3.11
CA GLY A 69 10.80 11.32 -2.85
C GLY A 69 11.35 10.68 -1.57
N GLU A 70 11.97 11.50 -0.72
CA GLU A 70 12.51 11.01 0.56
C GLU A 70 11.40 10.50 1.50
N ASN A 71 10.16 10.97 1.34
CA ASN A 71 8.98 10.58 2.13
C ASN A 71 8.16 9.48 1.45
N GLU A 72 8.81 8.60 0.67
CA GLU A 72 8.21 7.34 0.23
C GLU A 72 8.37 6.27 1.33
N TYR A 73 7.26 5.60 1.67
CA TYR A 73 7.18 4.60 2.72
C TYR A 73 6.86 3.23 2.14
N ALA A 74 7.35 2.17 2.79
CA ALA A 74 6.89 0.81 2.50
C ALA A 74 5.44 0.64 2.99
N VAL A 75 4.64 -0.08 2.20
CA VAL A 75 3.26 -0.43 2.53
C VAL A 75 3.17 -1.94 2.76
N TYR A 76 2.56 -2.34 3.88
CA TYR A 76 2.42 -3.74 4.29
C TYR A 76 0.97 -4.22 4.20
N PRO A 77 0.72 -5.54 4.12
CA PRO A 77 -0.63 -6.08 4.04
C PRO A 77 -1.46 -5.83 5.31
N ASP A 78 -0.79 -5.78 6.47
CA ASP A 78 -1.40 -5.64 7.79
C ASP A 78 -0.39 -5.03 8.78
N TYR A 79 -0.90 -4.64 9.97
CA TYR A 79 -0.10 -4.04 11.04
C TYR A 79 1.05 -4.96 11.46
N GLU A 80 0.73 -6.24 11.64
CA GLU A 80 1.62 -7.27 12.18
C GLU A 80 2.85 -7.46 11.30
N THR A 81 2.67 -7.45 9.98
CA THR A 81 3.75 -7.57 9.01
C THR A 81 4.65 -6.33 9.03
N GLY A 82 4.08 -5.13 9.13
CA GLY A 82 4.87 -3.90 9.26
C GLY A 82 5.63 -3.82 10.59
N HIS A 83 5.00 -4.25 11.67
CA HIS A 83 5.60 -4.39 13.00
C HIS A 83 6.79 -5.37 12.98
N GLU A 84 6.62 -6.55 12.37
CA GLU A 84 7.70 -7.53 12.23
C GLU A 84 8.89 -6.95 11.45
N ALA A 85 8.62 -6.16 10.39
CA ALA A 85 9.67 -5.49 9.63
C ALA A 85 10.47 -4.50 10.49
N LEU A 86 9.81 -3.71 11.35
CA LEU A 86 10.49 -2.82 12.30
C LEU A 86 11.37 -3.61 13.28
N VAL A 87 10.79 -4.62 13.94
CA VAL A 87 11.49 -5.42 14.96
C VAL A 87 12.72 -6.11 14.40
N VAL A 88 12.60 -6.73 13.22
CA VAL A 88 13.72 -7.40 12.56
C VAL A 88 14.78 -6.40 12.12
N MET A 89 14.41 -5.19 11.72
CA MET A 89 15.38 -4.16 11.35
C MET A 89 16.25 -3.79 12.54
N LEU A 90 15.61 -3.53 13.69
CA LEU A 90 16.29 -3.14 14.93
C LEU A 90 17.19 -4.26 15.48
N LYS A 91 16.78 -5.54 15.34
CA LYS A 91 17.62 -6.70 15.68
C LYS A 91 18.71 -7.00 14.65
N GLY A 92 18.58 -6.48 13.44
CA GLY A 92 19.50 -6.73 12.33
C GLY A 92 20.89 -6.15 12.56
N GLY A 93 21.89 -6.67 11.85
CA GLY A 93 23.30 -6.32 12.06
C GLY A 93 23.67 -4.85 11.82
N ILE A 94 22.78 -4.05 11.21
CA ILE A 94 22.99 -2.60 11.03
C ILE A 94 22.61 -1.82 12.30
N TYR A 95 21.49 -2.16 12.95
CA TYR A 95 20.98 -1.43 14.11
C TYR A 95 21.42 -2.04 15.44
N SER A 96 21.53 -3.37 15.52
CA SER A 96 21.87 -4.06 16.76
C SER A 96 23.20 -3.61 17.41
N PRO A 97 24.29 -3.28 16.68
CA PRO A 97 25.53 -2.84 17.32
C PRO A 97 25.54 -1.35 17.73
N LEU A 98 24.59 -0.55 17.25
CA LEU A 98 24.51 0.89 17.51
C LEU A 98 24.01 1.17 18.93
N SER A 99 24.41 2.31 19.50
CA SER A 99 23.72 2.87 20.66
C SER A 99 22.29 3.26 20.29
N LEU A 100 21.39 3.41 21.27
CA LEU A 100 20.03 3.89 21.00
C LEU A 100 20.05 5.27 20.34
N ARG A 101 20.97 6.15 20.77
CA ARG A 101 21.17 7.47 20.14
C ARG A 101 21.57 7.34 18.67
N GLU A 102 22.60 6.55 18.37
CA GLU A 102 23.08 6.34 17.00
C GLU A 102 21.98 5.71 16.12
N ALA A 103 21.25 4.74 16.67
CA ALA A 103 20.13 4.10 16.00
C ALA A 103 19.04 5.12 15.63
N MET A 104 18.64 6.01 16.55
CA MET A 104 17.58 6.98 16.30
C MET A 104 18.02 8.12 15.36
N ILE A 105 19.27 8.56 15.43
CA ILE A 105 19.84 9.51 14.44
C ILE A 105 19.80 8.89 13.04
N ARG A 106 20.10 7.60 12.92
CA ARG A 106 20.02 6.89 11.64
C ARG A 106 18.57 6.73 11.17
N TYR A 107 17.67 6.44 12.09
CA TYR A 107 16.26 6.16 11.83
C TYR A 107 15.53 7.38 11.29
N ASP A 108 15.68 8.52 11.95
CA ASP A 108 15.06 9.79 11.59
C ASP A 108 16.12 10.90 11.52
N LYS A 109 16.94 10.87 10.47
CA LYS A 109 18.06 11.79 10.26
C LYS A 109 17.67 13.29 10.37
N PRO A 110 16.51 13.74 9.83
CA PRO A 110 16.06 15.12 10.03
C PRO A 110 15.75 15.50 11.48
N ASN A 111 15.54 14.52 12.37
CA ASN A 111 15.19 14.72 13.77
C ASN A 111 16.22 14.09 14.73
N PRO A 112 17.37 14.74 14.95
CA PRO A 112 18.39 14.22 15.87
C PRO A 112 17.90 14.13 17.33
N ASN A 113 16.80 14.80 17.68
CA ASN A 113 16.20 14.79 19.01
C ASN A 113 15.20 13.64 19.23
N TYR A 114 14.95 12.78 18.22
CA TYR A 114 14.04 11.64 18.33
C TYR A 114 14.41 10.73 19.53
N ILE A 115 15.70 10.58 19.83
CA ILE A 115 16.18 9.82 20.98
C ILE A 115 15.63 10.35 22.31
N ASN A 116 15.45 11.66 22.48
CA ASN A 116 14.96 12.22 23.74
C ASN A 116 13.52 11.74 24.01
N ILE A 117 12.68 11.69 22.96
CA ILE A 117 11.32 11.16 23.05
C ILE A 117 11.33 9.69 23.49
N ILE A 118 12.28 8.91 22.98
CA ILE A 118 12.44 7.50 23.36
C ILE A 118 12.90 7.36 24.81
N VAL A 119 13.88 8.15 25.25
CA VAL A 119 14.37 8.14 26.64
C VAL A 119 13.24 8.54 27.59
N ASP A 120 12.48 9.59 27.28
CA ASP A 120 11.35 10.05 28.10
C ASP A 120 10.27 8.98 28.27
N LYS A 121 10.03 8.17 27.23
CA LYS A 121 9.04 7.08 27.25
C LYS A 121 9.53 5.81 27.94
N THR A 122 10.83 5.53 27.92
CA THR A 122 11.36 4.21 28.30
C THR A 122 12.28 4.23 29.52
N GLY A 123 12.85 5.38 29.87
CA GLY A 123 13.90 5.51 30.88
C GLY A 123 15.23 4.84 30.51
N LEU A 124 15.38 4.33 29.28
CA LEU A 124 16.59 3.64 28.85
C LEU A 124 17.76 4.63 28.69
N ASN A 125 18.96 4.20 29.08
CA ASN A 125 20.16 4.97 28.83
C ASN A 125 20.44 5.03 27.31
N PRO A 126 20.50 6.23 26.69
CA PRO A 126 20.66 6.39 25.24
C PRO A 126 21.99 5.85 24.70
N GLU A 127 23.00 5.67 25.54
CA GLU A 127 24.33 5.17 25.17
C GLU A 127 24.42 3.64 25.20
N ARG A 128 23.38 2.94 25.67
CA ARG A 128 23.32 1.47 25.57
C ARG A 128 23.13 1.04 24.13
N LYS A 129 23.72 -0.11 23.78
CA LYS A 129 23.55 -0.72 22.46
C LYS A 129 22.21 -1.43 22.34
N VAL A 130 21.60 -1.39 21.16
CA VAL A 130 20.33 -2.09 20.91
C VAL A 130 20.43 -3.58 21.26
N LYS A 131 21.54 -4.24 20.87
CA LYS A 131 21.79 -5.66 21.17
C LYS A 131 22.01 -5.98 22.65
N SER A 132 22.25 -5.00 23.51
CA SER A 132 22.44 -5.23 24.94
C SER A 132 21.16 -5.07 25.75
N LEU A 133 20.05 -4.69 25.11
CA LEU A 133 18.73 -4.67 25.75
C LEU A 133 18.23 -6.10 25.98
N ASN A 134 17.64 -6.35 27.14
CA ASN A 134 16.88 -7.59 27.36
C ASN A 134 15.53 -7.53 26.62
N ASP A 135 14.76 -8.62 26.62
CA ASP A 135 13.51 -8.69 25.84
C ASP A 135 12.46 -7.64 26.26
N GLN A 136 12.34 -7.34 27.56
CA GLN A 136 11.42 -6.31 28.06
C GLN A 136 11.86 -4.91 27.64
N GLU A 137 13.16 -4.61 27.76
CA GLU A 137 13.73 -3.32 27.37
C GLU A 137 13.66 -3.11 25.85
N PHE A 138 13.98 -4.15 25.07
CA PHE A 138 13.85 -4.12 23.62
C PHE A 138 12.40 -3.94 23.20
N LYS A 139 11.45 -4.57 23.91
CA LYS A 139 10.03 -4.34 23.74
C LYS A 139 9.62 -2.89 24.00
N ALA A 140 10.00 -2.33 25.13
CA ALA A 140 9.74 -0.93 25.46
C ALA A 140 10.32 0.01 24.39
N PHE A 141 11.52 -0.30 23.88
CA PHE A 141 12.18 0.48 22.84
C PHE A 141 11.40 0.54 21.52
N TRP A 142 11.03 -0.60 20.93
CA TRP A 142 10.26 -0.56 19.68
C TRP A 142 8.83 -0.04 19.89
N GLN A 143 8.22 -0.27 21.06
CA GLN A 143 6.91 0.29 21.38
C GLN A 143 6.94 1.82 21.45
N ALA A 144 8.02 2.39 21.97
CA ALA A 144 8.20 3.83 22.02
C ALA A 144 8.33 4.44 20.61
N ILE A 145 8.95 3.74 19.66
CA ILE A 145 8.98 4.13 18.24
C ILE A 145 7.56 4.14 17.68
N GLU A 146 6.82 3.03 17.74
CA GLU A 146 5.46 2.94 17.18
C GLU A 146 4.51 3.98 17.79
N THR A 147 4.63 4.23 19.09
CA THR A 147 3.84 5.27 19.78
C THR A 147 4.18 6.68 19.29
N THR A 148 5.45 6.93 18.94
CA THR A 148 5.92 8.22 18.42
C THR A 148 5.46 8.46 16.99
N GLU A 149 5.47 7.40 16.17
CA GLU A 149 4.93 7.45 14.80
C GLU A 149 3.42 7.63 14.75
N LYS A 150 2.73 7.23 15.84
CA LYS A 150 1.29 7.34 16.08
C LYS A 150 0.45 6.54 15.09
N TRP A 151 -0.37 5.63 15.62
CA TRP A 151 -1.38 4.94 14.84
C TRP A 151 -2.74 5.66 14.96
N LYS A 152 -3.00 6.63 14.09
CA LYS A 152 -4.28 7.34 14.04
C LYS A 152 -5.06 6.91 12.81
N VAL A 153 -6.19 6.26 13.06
CA VAL A 153 -7.13 5.83 12.01
C VAL A 153 -7.68 7.05 11.28
N GLY A 154 -7.74 6.95 9.96
CA GLY A 154 -8.33 7.93 9.06
C GLY A 154 -9.65 7.44 8.49
N LYS A 155 -9.83 7.63 7.18
CA LYS A 155 -11.01 7.21 6.42
C LYS A 155 -10.63 6.08 5.46
N GLU A 156 -11.49 5.06 5.38
CA GLU A 156 -11.44 4.02 4.37
C GLU A 156 -12.63 4.16 3.42
N ASP A 157 -12.35 4.13 2.12
CA ASP A 157 -13.34 4.00 1.07
C ASP A 157 -13.13 2.67 0.33
N PHE A 158 -14.18 1.87 0.19
CA PHE A 158 -14.14 0.61 -0.53
C PHE A 158 -14.76 0.78 -1.92
N ILE A 159 -14.07 0.27 -2.94
CA ILE A 159 -14.51 0.28 -4.34
C ILE A 159 -14.41 -1.16 -4.84
N GLU A 160 -15.56 -1.79 -5.00
CA GLU A 160 -15.68 -3.08 -5.68
C GLU A 160 -15.21 -2.94 -7.12
N LYS A 161 -14.43 -3.91 -7.59
CA LYS A 161 -14.01 -3.96 -8.98
C LYS A 161 -15.06 -4.72 -9.79
N TRP A 162 -15.58 -4.08 -10.83
CA TRP A 162 -16.66 -4.63 -11.62
C TRP A 162 -16.17 -5.73 -12.57
N VAL A 163 -17.05 -6.66 -12.92
CA VAL A 163 -16.71 -7.78 -13.81
C VAL A 163 -17.47 -7.69 -15.13
N ILE A 164 -16.80 -8.04 -16.22
CA ILE A 164 -17.45 -8.22 -17.53
C ILE A 164 -18.13 -9.58 -17.52
N THR A 165 -19.44 -9.60 -17.75
CA THR A 165 -20.27 -10.81 -17.73
C THR A 165 -20.78 -11.22 -19.11
N GLY A 166 -20.74 -10.31 -20.08
CA GLY A 166 -21.23 -10.54 -21.44
C GLY A 166 -20.67 -9.53 -22.43
N VAL A 167 -20.78 -9.81 -23.73
CA VAL A 167 -20.45 -8.88 -24.81
C VAL A 167 -21.46 -8.94 -25.95
N HIS A 168 -21.67 -7.79 -26.61
CA HIS A 168 -22.31 -7.75 -27.92
C HIS A 168 -21.26 -7.54 -29.01
N MET A 169 -21.45 -8.21 -30.14
CA MET A 169 -20.56 -8.11 -31.29
C MET A 169 -21.28 -7.52 -32.50
N LYS A 170 -20.62 -6.58 -33.18
CA LYS A 170 -21.05 -6.06 -34.48
C LYS A 170 -19.94 -6.29 -35.50
N GLN A 171 -20.25 -6.99 -36.59
CA GLN A 171 -19.29 -7.30 -37.67
C GLN A 171 -17.97 -7.93 -37.16
N GLY A 172 -18.05 -8.86 -36.19
CA GLY A 172 -16.88 -9.55 -35.65
C GLY A 172 -16.06 -8.75 -34.62
N VAL A 173 -16.50 -7.54 -34.26
CA VAL A 173 -15.86 -6.67 -33.27
C VAL A 173 -16.78 -6.51 -32.06
N ILE A 174 -16.23 -6.59 -30.85
CA ILE A 174 -16.98 -6.28 -29.63
C ILE A 174 -17.36 -4.79 -29.64
N SER A 175 -18.64 -4.50 -29.62
CA SER A 175 -19.19 -3.13 -29.60
C SER A 175 -19.55 -2.67 -28.18
N GLU A 176 -20.06 -3.58 -27.36
CA GLU A 176 -20.55 -3.31 -26.00
C GLU A 176 -20.13 -4.44 -25.06
N TYR A 177 -20.02 -4.11 -23.77
CA TYR A 177 -19.76 -5.06 -22.69
C TYR A 177 -20.87 -4.94 -21.66
N CYS A 178 -21.32 -6.08 -21.16
CA CYS A 178 -22.18 -6.16 -19.99
C CYS A 178 -21.30 -6.18 -18.74
N ILE A 179 -21.51 -5.20 -17.86
CA ILE A 179 -20.75 -5.00 -16.64
C ILE A 179 -21.65 -5.29 -15.46
N ARG A 180 -21.22 -6.21 -14.58
CA ARG A 180 -21.89 -6.43 -13.31
C ARG A 180 -21.35 -5.46 -12.27
N GLN A 181 -22.23 -4.57 -11.81
CA GLN A 181 -21.99 -3.55 -10.80
C GLN A 181 -23.05 -3.70 -9.71
N ASN A 182 -22.64 -3.88 -8.45
CA ASN A 182 -23.57 -3.94 -7.30
C ASN A 182 -24.73 -4.93 -7.51
N GLY A 183 -24.46 -6.08 -8.15
CA GLY A 183 -25.47 -7.10 -8.47
C GLY A 183 -26.36 -6.81 -9.69
N ASN A 184 -26.21 -5.66 -10.36
CA ASN A 184 -26.96 -5.31 -11.57
C ASN A 184 -26.06 -5.41 -12.81
N ASP A 185 -26.64 -5.86 -13.91
CA ASP A 185 -25.98 -5.97 -15.20
C ASP A 185 -26.28 -4.70 -16.03
N VAL A 186 -25.22 -3.97 -16.42
CA VAL A 186 -25.30 -2.71 -17.17
C VAL A 186 -24.52 -2.84 -18.47
N TRP A 187 -25.17 -2.57 -19.60
CA TRP A 187 -24.50 -2.52 -20.89
C TRP A 187 -23.83 -1.17 -21.12
N MET A 188 -22.55 -1.21 -21.50
CA MET A 188 -21.75 -0.01 -21.76
C MET A 188 -20.98 -0.17 -23.07
N SER A 189 -20.73 0.94 -23.75
CA SER A 189 -19.95 0.96 -24.99
C SER A 189 -18.49 0.56 -24.73
N LYS A 190 -17.82 0.05 -25.76
CA LYS A 190 -16.38 -0.27 -25.69
C LYS A 190 -15.51 0.89 -25.19
N GLN A 191 -15.84 2.14 -25.53
CA GLN A 191 -15.05 3.30 -25.12
C GLN A 191 -15.19 3.57 -23.62
N GLU A 192 -16.40 3.53 -23.09
CA GLU A 192 -16.66 3.72 -21.66
C GLU A 192 -15.94 2.64 -20.82
N VAL A 193 -15.97 1.39 -21.27
CA VAL A 193 -15.36 0.27 -20.55
C VAL A 193 -13.82 0.35 -20.60
N ILE A 194 -13.24 0.89 -21.67
CA ILE A 194 -11.80 1.17 -21.73
C ILE A 194 -11.42 2.22 -20.69
N ILE A 195 -12.21 3.29 -20.53
CA ILE A 195 -11.97 4.32 -19.51
C ILE A 195 -12.03 3.69 -18.10
N LEU A 196 -13.06 2.89 -17.81
CA LEU A 196 -13.18 2.17 -16.54
C LEU A 196 -11.99 1.24 -16.28
N ALA A 197 -11.46 0.57 -17.31
CA ALA A 197 -10.27 -0.27 -17.19
C ALA A 197 -8.99 0.54 -16.94
N GLN A 198 -8.83 1.71 -17.54
CA GLN A 198 -7.72 2.63 -17.24
C GLN A 198 -7.79 3.17 -15.81
N GLU A 199 -9.01 3.36 -15.29
CA GLU A 199 -9.29 3.73 -13.90
C GLU A 199 -9.22 2.55 -12.92
N TRP A 200 -8.92 1.32 -13.40
CA TRP A 200 -8.86 0.10 -12.59
C TRP A 200 -10.19 -0.32 -11.95
N ARG A 201 -11.32 0.17 -12.45
CA ARG A 201 -12.67 -0.11 -11.93
C ARG A 201 -13.26 -1.41 -12.44
N ILE A 202 -12.63 -2.05 -13.42
CA ILE A 202 -13.12 -3.28 -14.04
C ILE A 202 -12.01 -4.33 -14.20
N HIS A 203 -12.38 -5.60 -14.10
CA HIS A 203 -11.51 -6.77 -14.35
C HIS A 203 -11.18 -6.95 -15.83
N ALA A 204 -10.41 -6.02 -16.38
CA ALA A 204 -9.89 -6.09 -17.73
C ALA A 204 -8.53 -5.40 -17.87
N ILE A 205 -7.71 -5.93 -18.77
CA ILE A 205 -6.43 -5.35 -19.16
C ILE A 205 -6.64 -4.52 -20.42
N VAL A 206 -6.22 -3.27 -20.38
CA VAL A 206 -6.14 -2.41 -21.58
C VAL A 206 -4.88 -2.77 -22.36
N VAL A 207 -5.05 -3.09 -23.64
CA VAL A 207 -3.94 -3.36 -24.56
C VAL A 207 -3.85 -2.24 -25.58
N HIS A 208 -2.65 -1.67 -25.69
CA HIS A 208 -2.31 -0.64 -26.67
C HIS A 208 -1.69 -1.27 -27.91
N CYS A 209 -2.31 -1.07 -29.07
CA CYS A 209 -1.73 -1.45 -30.36
C CYS A 209 -0.79 -0.36 -30.88
N SER A 210 0.17 -0.74 -31.72
CA SER A 210 1.10 0.19 -32.39
C SER A 210 0.41 1.23 -33.27
N ASN A 211 -0.81 0.96 -33.74
CA ASN A 211 -1.63 1.89 -34.51
C ASN A 211 -2.48 2.85 -33.64
N GLY A 212 -2.23 2.90 -32.32
CA GLY A 212 -2.97 3.74 -31.38
C GLY A 212 -4.34 3.20 -30.95
N THR A 213 -4.79 2.07 -31.49
CA THR A 213 -6.07 1.45 -31.09
C THR A 213 -5.92 0.78 -29.72
N MET A 214 -6.95 0.94 -28.88
CA MET A 214 -7.06 0.25 -27.59
C MET A 214 -8.14 -0.84 -27.63
N TYR A 215 -7.88 -1.94 -26.93
CA TYR A 215 -8.88 -2.98 -26.70
C TYR A 215 -8.67 -3.64 -25.34
N LEU A 216 -9.70 -4.38 -24.91
CA LEU A 216 -9.70 -5.05 -23.62
C LEU A 216 -9.37 -6.53 -23.78
N ARG A 217 -8.60 -7.05 -22.83
CA ARG A 217 -8.42 -8.48 -22.60
C ARG A 217 -8.85 -8.86 -21.19
N PRO A 218 -9.33 -10.08 -20.96
CA PRO A 218 -9.52 -10.58 -19.61
C PRO A 218 -8.21 -10.58 -18.84
N GLU A 219 -8.30 -10.50 -17.52
CA GLU A 219 -7.17 -10.77 -16.63
C GLU A 219 -6.70 -12.21 -16.76
N TYR A 220 -5.47 -12.50 -16.31
CA TYR A 220 -4.85 -13.82 -16.46
C TYR A 220 -5.78 -14.91 -15.88
N HIS A 221 -6.03 -15.98 -16.66
CA HIS A 221 -6.99 -17.09 -16.40
C HIS A 221 -8.50 -16.83 -16.58
N ALA A 222 -8.94 -15.60 -16.88
CA ALA A 222 -10.36 -15.36 -17.16
C ALA A 222 -10.76 -15.80 -18.59
N LYS A 223 -12.04 -16.19 -18.77
CA LYS A 223 -12.62 -16.54 -20.08
C LYS A 223 -12.42 -15.41 -21.09
N ARG A 224 -12.22 -15.74 -22.37
CA ARG A 224 -12.07 -14.70 -23.40
C ARG A 224 -13.39 -13.96 -23.55
N PHE A 225 -13.37 -12.63 -23.65
CA PHE A 225 -14.60 -11.85 -23.81
C PHE A 225 -15.43 -12.28 -25.02
N ARG A 226 -14.78 -12.70 -26.12
CA ARG A 226 -15.47 -13.24 -27.31
C ARG A 226 -16.19 -14.57 -27.08
N GLU A 227 -15.96 -15.25 -25.96
CA GLU A 227 -16.66 -16.47 -25.55
C GLU A 227 -17.87 -16.16 -24.66
N MET A 228 -18.10 -14.88 -24.33
CA MET A 228 -19.20 -14.39 -23.49
C MET A 228 -20.27 -13.68 -24.33
N VAL A 229 -20.44 -14.08 -25.59
CA VAL A 229 -21.42 -13.44 -26.48
C VAL A 229 -22.82 -13.76 -25.96
N CYS A 230 -23.60 -12.70 -25.76
CA CYS A 230 -25.03 -12.77 -25.46
C CYS A 230 -25.84 -12.54 -26.74
#